data_AF-A0AAU5DE20-F1
#
_entry.id   AF-A0AAU5DE20-F1
#
_cell.length_a   1.000
_cell.length_b   1.000
_cell.length_c   1.000
_cell.angle_alpha   90.00
_cell.angle_beta   90.00
_cell.angle_gamma   90.00
#
_symmetry.space_group_name_H-M   'P 1'
#
loop_
_entity.id
_entity.type
_entity.pdbx_description
1 polymer ?
#
loop_
_entity_poly.entity_id
_entity_poly.type
_entity_poly.pdbx_seq_one_letter_code
_entity_poly.pdbx_strand_id
1 'polypeptide(L)'
;MNTDIRRWLGRSAVTLVLAGGLLGAVAPAGSASPASDPYGPFTCKQGYVWREAYTGDVVCVTPDIRDQSARENQLGPSRKQPGGGAYGPDTCKPGYVWREAAPWDTVCVPPDSRDQAKADNAAAVSRLASTP
;
A
#
# COMPACT_ATOMS: atom_id res chain seq x y z
N MET A 1 -93.20 12.69 37.36
CA MET A 1 -93.15 14.12 36.95
C MET A 1 -91.79 14.69 37.31
N ASN A 2 -91.20 15.43 36.37
CA ASN A 2 -90.06 16.37 36.46
C ASN A 2 -88.71 15.83 37.00
N THR A 3 -87.78 15.53 36.10
CA THR A 3 -86.74 16.44 35.51
C THR A 3 -85.67 16.81 36.53
N ASP A 4 -84.44 16.35 36.29
CA ASP A 4 -83.35 17.31 36.20
C ASP A 4 -82.15 16.75 35.42
N ILE A 5 -81.81 17.52 34.39
CA ILE A 5 -80.68 17.36 33.48
C ILE A 5 -79.55 18.23 34.02
N ARG A 6 -78.41 17.65 34.38
CA ARG A 6 -77.12 18.37 34.38
C ARG A 6 -76.01 17.47 33.85
N ARG A 7 -75.66 17.72 32.58
CA ARG A 7 -74.45 17.28 31.89
C ARG A 7 -73.23 17.98 32.52
N TRP A 8 -72.16 17.26 32.84
CA TRP A 8 -70.80 17.80 32.79
C TRP A 8 -69.78 16.66 32.57
N LEU A 9 -69.31 16.60 31.32
CA LEU A 9 -67.96 16.24 30.83
C LEU A 9 -67.22 15.04 31.46
N GLY A 10 -67.28 13.90 30.76
CA GLY A 10 -66.31 12.81 30.88
C GLY A 10 -65.70 12.50 29.51
N ARG A 11 -64.51 13.06 29.26
CA ARG A 11 -63.68 12.79 28.08
C ARG A 11 -63.20 11.35 28.14
N SER A 12 -63.27 10.61 27.04
CA SER A 12 -62.13 9.82 26.52
C SER A 12 -62.49 9.20 25.17
N ALA A 13 -61.68 9.54 24.18
CA ALA A 13 -61.78 9.11 22.81
C ALA A 13 -61.42 7.62 22.68
N VAL A 14 -62.19 6.92 21.85
CA VAL A 14 -61.82 5.64 21.28
C VAL A 14 -60.79 5.91 20.18
N THR A 15 -59.64 5.25 20.23
CA THR A 15 -58.78 5.07 19.06
C THR A 15 -58.38 3.61 18.93
N LEU A 16 -59.02 2.97 17.95
CA LEU A 16 -58.59 1.75 17.30
C LEU A 16 -57.54 2.15 16.25
N VAL A 17 -56.33 1.59 16.31
CA VAL A 17 -55.42 1.58 15.15
C VAL A 17 -54.87 0.17 14.98
N LEU A 18 -55.28 -0.45 13.87
CA LEU A 18 -54.71 -1.62 13.23
C LEU A 18 -53.39 -1.23 12.56
N ALA A 19 -52.38 -2.11 12.58
CA ALA A 19 -51.61 -2.55 11.40
C ALA A 19 -50.27 -3.19 11.82
N GLY A 20 -49.99 -4.36 11.28
CA GLY A 20 -48.73 -5.07 11.46
C GLY A 20 -47.54 -4.35 10.81
N GLY A 21 -46.38 -4.50 11.43
CA GLY A 21 -45.10 -4.09 10.87
C GLY A 21 -44.05 -5.15 11.19
N LEU A 22 -43.59 -5.88 10.17
CA LEU A 22 -42.37 -6.68 10.23
C LEU A 22 -41.18 -5.72 10.43
N LEU A 23 -40.67 -5.66 11.66
CA LEU A 23 -39.41 -4.98 11.98
C LEU A 23 -38.24 -5.81 11.43
N GLY A 24 -37.89 -5.59 10.16
CA GLY A 24 -36.61 -6.04 9.61
C GLY A 24 -35.48 -5.23 10.25
N ALA A 25 -34.66 -5.88 11.08
CA ALA A 25 -33.47 -5.26 11.65
C ALA A 25 -32.45 -4.97 10.54
N VAL A 26 -32.28 -3.69 10.18
CA VAL A 26 -31.14 -3.23 9.38
C VAL A 26 -29.92 -3.16 10.29
N ALA A 27 -29.05 -4.17 10.20
CA ALA A 27 -27.73 -4.10 10.81
C ALA A 27 -26.89 -3.04 10.07
N PRO A 28 -26.22 -2.11 10.78
CA PRO A 28 -25.27 -1.22 10.13
C PRO A 28 -24.12 -2.06 9.56
N ALA A 29 -23.82 -1.90 8.27
CA ALA A 29 -22.60 -2.40 7.69
C ALA A 29 -21.44 -1.72 8.43
N GLY A 30 -20.70 -2.49 9.23
CA GLY A 30 -19.50 -1.99 9.89
C GLY A 30 -18.53 -1.49 8.83
N SER A 31 -18.12 -0.23 8.94
CA SER A 31 -16.99 0.29 8.17
C SER A 31 -15.79 -0.61 8.43
N ALA A 32 -15.31 -1.31 7.42
CA ALA A 32 -14.02 -1.97 7.51
C ALA A 32 -12.98 -0.89 7.85
N SER A 33 -12.36 -0.98 9.03
CA SER A 33 -11.15 -0.21 9.32
C SER A 33 -10.16 -0.45 8.18
N PRO A 34 -9.38 0.55 7.74
CA PRO A 34 -8.27 0.27 6.85
C PRO A 34 -7.44 -0.81 7.53
N ALA A 35 -7.35 -1.97 6.90
CA ALA A 35 -6.48 -3.02 7.39
C ALA A 35 -5.10 -2.36 7.48
N SER A 36 -4.53 -2.28 8.68
CA SER A 36 -3.15 -1.88 8.84
C SER A 36 -2.34 -2.88 8.04
N ASP A 37 -1.77 -2.44 6.94
CA ASP A 37 -1.00 -3.31 6.06
C ASP A 37 0.08 -4.06 6.88
N PRO A 38 0.30 -5.37 6.68
CA PRO A 38 1.09 -6.20 7.59
C PRO A 38 2.53 -5.71 7.86
N TYR A 39 3.10 -4.95 6.93
CA TYR A 39 4.46 -4.41 7.02
C TYR A 39 4.48 -2.86 7.03
N GLY A 40 3.36 -2.23 7.39
CA GLY A 40 3.20 -0.79 7.38
C GLY A 40 2.92 -0.22 5.98
N PRO A 41 3.07 1.12 5.79
CA PRO A 41 2.63 1.82 4.57
C PRO A 41 3.39 1.43 3.29
N PHE A 42 4.53 0.74 3.43
CA PHE A 42 5.31 0.25 2.29
C PHE A 42 5.04 -1.22 1.96
N THR A 43 3.94 -1.78 2.43
CA THR A 43 3.54 -3.15 2.10
C THR A 43 3.29 -3.29 0.60
N CYS A 44 3.86 -4.31 -0.02
CA CYS A 44 3.67 -4.57 -1.44
C CYS A 44 2.31 -5.21 -1.75
N LYS A 45 1.75 -4.89 -2.92
CA LYS A 45 0.62 -5.63 -3.49
C LYS A 45 0.97 -7.12 -3.64
N GLN A 46 -0.05 -7.98 -3.61
CA GLN A 46 0.12 -9.41 -3.90
C GLN A 46 0.86 -9.60 -5.24
N GLY A 47 1.86 -10.48 -5.23
CA GLY A 47 2.73 -10.73 -6.39
C GLY A 47 3.98 -9.84 -6.46
N TYR A 48 4.12 -8.87 -5.55
CA TYR A 48 5.31 -8.03 -5.42
C TYR A 48 5.99 -8.25 -4.07
N VAL A 49 7.29 -7.96 -4.04
CA VAL A 49 8.17 -8.01 -2.86
C VAL A 49 9.09 -6.79 -2.86
N TRP A 50 9.65 -6.42 -1.70
CA TRP A 50 10.68 -5.39 -1.65
C TRP A 50 11.90 -5.80 -2.48
N ARG A 51 12.43 -4.86 -3.25
CA ARG A 51 13.56 -5.08 -4.16
C ARG A 51 14.87 -5.35 -3.43
N GLU A 52 15.05 -4.74 -2.26
CA GLU A 52 16.23 -4.93 -1.42
C GLU A 52 17.56 -4.64 -2.14
N ALA A 53 17.57 -3.60 -2.99
CA ALA A 53 18.78 -3.11 -3.63
C ALA A 53 19.85 -2.68 -2.62
N TYR A 54 19.42 -2.15 -1.47
CA TYR A 54 20.24 -1.78 -0.32
C TYR A 54 19.39 -1.89 0.95
N THR A 55 20.02 -1.76 2.12
CA THR A 55 19.30 -1.78 3.41
C THR A 55 18.26 -0.66 3.46
N GLY A 56 16.98 -1.04 3.58
CA GLY A 56 15.86 -0.09 3.61
C GLY A 56 15.25 0.22 2.24
N ASP A 57 15.68 -0.44 1.17
CA ASP A 57 15.03 -0.34 -0.14
C ASP A 57 13.71 -1.13 -0.16
N VAL A 58 12.62 -0.41 0.09
CA VAL A 58 11.25 -0.93 0.13
C VAL A 58 10.49 -0.75 -1.19
N VAL A 59 11.18 -0.46 -2.30
CA VAL A 59 10.56 -0.39 -3.62
C VAL A 59 9.99 -1.77 -3.99
N CYS A 60 8.70 -1.83 -4.29
CA CYS A 60 8.04 -3.09 -4.66
C CYS A 60 8.33 -3.48 -6.11
N VAL A 61 8.80 -4.71 -6.30
CA VAL A 61 9.16 -5.31 -7.59
C VAL A 61 8.70 -6.77 -7.64
N THR A 62 8.82 -7.43 -8.78
CA THR A 62 8.56 -8.87 -8.87
C THR A 62 9.67 -9.67 -8.15
N PRO A 63 9.39 -10.91 -7.71
CA PRO A 63 10.41 -11.77 -7.11
C PRO A 63 11.69 -11.92 -7.96
N ASP A 64 11.54 -12.05 -9.28
CA ASP A 64 12.69 -12.18 -10.20
C ASP A 64 13.62 -10.94 -10.17
N ILE A 65 13.05 -9.75 -10.04
CA ILE A 65 13.82 -8.49 -9.97
C ILE A 65 14.49 -8.33 -8.60
N ARG A 66 13.87 -8.81 -7.51
CA ARG A 66 14.54 -8.90 -6.20
C ARG A 66 15.74 -9.84 -6.28
N ASP A 67 15.57 -11.02 -6.88
CA ASP A 67 16.66 -11.98 -7.06
C ASP A 67 17.78 -11.44 -7.95
N GLN A 68 17.42 -10.69 -9.01
CA GLN A 68 18.39 -9.96 -9.82
C GLN A 68 19.16 -8.93 -9.00
N SER A 69 18.46 -8.11 -8.22
CA SER A 69 19.07 -7.07 -7.36
C SER A 69 20.03 -7.66 -6.35
N ALA A 70 19.69 -8.83 -5.77
CA ALA A 70 20.57 -9.56 -4.86
C ALA A 70 21.84 -10.07 -5.57
N ARG A 71 21.72 -10.65 -6.78
CA ARG A 71 22.88 -11.06 -7.60
C ARG A 71 23.76 -9.87 -7.98
N GLU A 72 23.16 -8.74 -8.28
CA GLU A 72 23.88 -7.50 -8.60
C GLU A 72 24.66 -6.97 -7.40
N ASN A 73 24.08 -7.00 -6.20
CA ASN A 73 24.78 -6.64 -4.97
C ASN A 73 25.99 -7.55 -4.72
N GLN A 74 25.87 -8.85 -4.98
CA GLN A 74 26.97 -9.81 -4.85
C GLN A 74 28.08 -9.57 -5.87
N LEU A 75 27.72 -9.30 -7.13
CA LEU A 75 28.69 -9.16 -8.23
C LEU A 75 29.27 -7.75 -8.35
N GLY A 76 28.58 -6.73 -7.83
CA GLY A 76 28.96 -5.32 -7.91
C GLY A 76 30.42 -5.03 -7.54
N PRO A 77 30.95 -5.54 -6.41
CA PRO A 77 32.36 -5.36 -6.04
C PRO A 77 33.34 -5.85 -7.10
N SER A 78 33.06 -6.99 -7.75
CA SER A 78 33.92 -7.56 -8.81
C SER A 78 33.92 -6.74 -10.10
N ARG A 79 32.93 -5.85 -10.27
CA ARG A 79 32.71 -5.01 -11.45
C ARG A 79 33.25 -3.59 -11.29
N LYS A 80 33.79 -3.25 -10.11
CA LYS A 80 34.52 -1.99 -9.89
C LYS A 80 35.89 -2.03 -10.54
N GLN A 81 36.32 -0.90 -11.09
CA GLN A 81 37.65 -0.72 -11.66
C GLN A 81 38.69 -0.81 -10.53
N PRO A 82 39.69 -1.72 -10.61
CA PRO A 82 40.74 -1.80 -9.60
C PRO A 82 41.47 -0.46 -9.46
N GLY A 83 41.61 0.03 -8.23
CA GLY A 83 42.22 1.33 -7.93
C GLY A 83 41.30 2.54 -8.15
N GLY A 84 40.03 2.34 -8.53
CA GLY A 84 39.09 3.41 -8.84
C GLY A 84 39.29 3.98 -10.24
N GLY A 85 38.77 5.19 -10.48
CA GLY A 85 38.87 5.86 -11.77
C GLY A 85 38.31 7.28 -11.74
N ALA A 86 37.89 7.78 -12.90
CA ALA A 86 37.45 9.18 -13.09
C ALA A 86 36.30 9.61 -12.16
N TYR A 87 35.54 8.66 -11.60
CA TYR A 87 34.40 8.88 -10.72
C TYR A 87 34.66 8.42 -9.27
N GLY A 88 35.94 8.28 -8.90
CA GLY A 88 36.35 7.87 -7.55
C GLY A 88 36.50 6.36 -7.37
N PRO A 89 36.56 5.86 -6.12
CA PRO A 89 36.88 4.46 -5.80
C PRO A 89 35.83 3.46 -6.31
N ASP A 90 34.59 3.90 -6.51
CA ASP A 90 33.49 3.08 -7.00
C ASP A 90 33.33 3.10 -8.52
N THR A 91 34.27 3.69 -9.26
CA THR A 91 34.23 3.70 -10.73
C THR A 91 34.03 2.29 -11.27
N CYS A 92 33.03 2.09 -12.14
CA CYS A 92 32.78 0.80 -12.76
C CYS A 92 33.76 0.49 -13.90
N LYS A 93 34.03 -0.81 -14.09
CA LYS A 93 34.75 -1.30 -15.28
C LYS A 93 33.97 -0.97 -16.57
N PRO A 94 34.64 -0.90 -17.74
CA PRO A 94 33.94 -0.76 -19.03
C PRO A 94 32.84 -1.81 -19.20
N GLY A 95 31.67 -1.37 -19.69
CA GLY A 95 30.48 -2.22 -19.83
C GLY A 95 29.56 -2.28 -18.61
N TYR A 96 29.94 -1.63 -17.50
CA TYR A 96 29.12 -1.52 -16.30
C TYR A 96 28.89 -0.05 -15.91
N VAL A 97 27.79 0.21 -15.23
CA VAL A 97 27.38 1.52 -14.73
C VAL A 97 26.88 1.40 -13.29
N TRP A 98 26.81 2.50 -12.55
CA TRP A 98 26.11 2.50 -11.26
C TRP A 98 24.62 2.22 -11.48
N ARG A 99 24.04 1.36 -10.64
CA ARG A 99 22.62 0.99 -10.73
C ARG A 99 21.70 2.17 -10.42
N GLU A 100 22.12 3.09 -9.55
CA GLU A 100 21.36 4.29 -9.21
C GLU A 100 19.95 3.96 -8.67
N ALA A 101 19.79 2.86 -7.91
CA ALA A 101 18.55 2.56 -7.21
C ALA A 101 18.18 3.65 -6.19
N ALA A 102 19.21 4.32 -5.66
CA ALA A 102 19.15 5.56 -4.89
C ALA A 102 20.33 6.47 -5.31
N PRO A 103 20.35 7.77 -4.95
CA PRO A 103 21.43 8.67 -5.33
C PRO A 103 22.84 8.22 -4.89
N TRP A 104 22.93 7.39 -3.85
CA TRP A 104 24.19 6.84 -3.32
C TRP A 104 24.45 5.37 -3.72
N ASP A 105 23.58 4.76 -4.53
CA ASP A 105 23.75 3.37 -4.95
C ASP A 105 24.77 3.25 -6.09
N THR A 106 26.02 3.02 -5.72
CA THR A 106 27.17 2.85 -6.63
C THR A 106 27.45 1.40 -7.00
N VAL A 107 26.50 0.48 -6.80
CA VAL A 107 26.64 -0.92 -7.23
C VAL A 107 26.79 -0.98 -8.75
N CYS A 108 27.88 -1.58 -9.23
CA CYS A 108 28.18 -1.71 -10.65
C CYS A 108 27.36 -2.84 -11.30
N VAL A 109 26.51 -2.48 -12.26
CA VAL A 109 25.55 -3.35 -12.94
C VAL A 109 25.56 -3.14 -14.46
N PRO A 110 25.00 -4.07 -15.26
CA PRO A 110 24.75 -3.81 -16.67
C PRO A 110 23.89 -2.55 -16.90
N PRO A 111 24.05 -1.82 -18.02
CA PRO A 111 23.26 -0.62 -18.30
C PRO A 111 21.74 -0.81 -18.20
N ASP A 112 21.24 -1.93 -18.72
CA ASP A 112 19.80 -2.25 -18.69
C ASP A 112 19.27 -2.37 -17.25
N SER A 113 20.09 -2.84 -16.30
CA SER A 113 19.70 -2.92 -14.89
C SER A 113 19.53 -1.56 -14.23
N ARG A 114 20.32 -0.55 -14.64
CA ARG A 114 20.12 0.83 -14.17
C ARG A 114 18.81 1.39 -14.70
N ASP A 115 18.50 1.12 -15.95
CA ASP A 115 17.26 1.59 -16.58
C ASP A 115 16.04 0.90 -15.97
N GLN A 116 16.14 -0.40 -15.64
CA GLN A 116 15.16 -1.15 -14.86
C GLN A 116 14.98 -0.56 -13.45
N ALA A 117 16.07 -0.26 -12.72
CA ALA A 117 15.99 0.34 -11.40
C ALA A 117 15.29 1.71 -11.40
N LYS A 118 15.49 2.52 -12.46
CA LYS A 118 14.77 3.78 -12.67
C LYS A 118 13.28 3.56 -12.91
N ALA A 119 12.93 2.58 -13.73
CA ALA A 119 11.54 2.21 -13.99
C ALA A 119 10.84 1.71 -12.70
N ASP A 120 11.53 0.93 -11.88
CA ASP A 120 11.01 0.45 -10.60
C ASP A 120 10.77 1.59 -9.60
N ASN A 121 11.71 2.53 -9.51
CA ASN A 121 11.55 3.73 -8.69
C ASN A 121 10.33 4.56 -9.15
N ALA A 122 10.14 4.73 -10.47
CA ALA A 122 9.00 5.45 -11.02
C ALA A 122 7.66 4.75 -10.74
N ALA A 123 7.66 3.41 -10.70
CA ALA A 123 6.48 2.60 -10.43
C ALA A 123 6.21 2.35 -8.93
N ALA A 124 7.12 2.76 -8.03
CA ALA A 124 7.14 2.33 -6.63
C ALA A 124 5.78 2.47 -5.93
N VAL A 125 5.15 3.66 -6.01
CA VAL A 125 3.85 3.95 -5.37
C VAL A 125 2.73 3.07 -5.92
N SER A 126 2.73 2.81 -7.23
CA SER A 126 1.67 2.04 -7.90
C SER A 126 1.63 0.55 -7.49
N ARG A 127 2.70 0.06 -6.85
CA ARG A 127 2.89 -1.35 -6.47
C ARG A 127 2.70 -1.58 -4.96
N LEU A 128 2.33 -0.54 -4.20
CA LEU A 128 1.98 -0.64 -2.77
C LEU A 128 0.55 -1.13 -2.56
N ALA A 129 0.31 -1.96 -1.54
CA ALA A 129 -0.98 -2.54 -1.22
C ALA A 129 -2.04 -1.47 -0.91
N SER A 130 -1.63 -0.41 -0.23
CA SER A 130 -2.37 0.81 -0.04
C SER A 130 -1.54 2.02 -0.48
N THR A 131 -2.19 3.11 -0.88
CA THR A 131 -1.50 4.38 -1.10
C THR A 131 -1.10 4.94 0.27
N PRO A 132 0.18 5.25 0.52
CA PRO A 132 0.65 5.83 1.78
C PRO A 132 -0.02 7.17 2.13
#